data_AF-A0A5E6N7M6-F1
#
_entry.id   AF-A0A5E6N7M6-F1
#
_cell.length_a   1.000
_cell.length_b   1.000
_cell.length_c   1.000
_cell.angle_alpha   90.00
_cell.angle_beta   90.00
_cell.angle_gamma   90.00
#
_symmetry.space_group_name_H-M   'P 1'
#
loop_
_entity.id
_entity.type
_entity.pdbx_description
1 polymer ?
#
loop_
_entity_poly.entity_id
_entity_poly.type
_entity_poly.pdbx_seq_one_letter_code
_entity_poly.pdbx_strand_id
1 'polypeptide(L)'
;MLSSYIVKARGGNNLEDDSIHIHFTGSAGQSIGAFLAQGVTLEIEGDANDYVGKGLSGGRVIVYPPKNSTFNAEEEIIAGNVCGYGATGESSTYQVAYQSVSVCVTLVQWLL
;
A
#
# COMPACT_ATOMS: atom_id res chain seq x y z
N MET A 1 7.97 -9.22 -6.78
CA MET A 1 9.26 -9.38 -7.51
C MET A 1 10.30 -8.38 -7.01
N LEU A 2 9.99 -7.07 -6.98
CA LEU A 2 10.88 -6.02 -6.47
C LEU A 2 11.42 -6.29 -5.05
N SER A 3 10.53 -6.51 -4.07
CA SER A 3 10.91 -6.74 -2.67
C SER A 3 11.87 -7.92 -2.50
N SER A 4 11.60 -9.03 -3.19
CA SER A 4 12.45 -10.23 -3.12
C SER A 4 13.85 -9.97 -3.68
N TYR A 5 13.95 -9.17 -4.74
CA TYR A 5 15.23 -8.80 -5.32
C TYR A 5 16.05 -7.92 -4.36
N ILE A 6 15.40 -6.92 -3.74
CA ILE A 6 16.04 -6.03 -2.77
C ILE A 6 16.58 -6.82 -1.58
N VAL A 7 15.73 -7.65 -0.96
CA VAL A 7 16.12 -8.44 0.22
C VAL A 7 17.29 -9.39 -0.11
N LYS A 8 17.27 -10.03 -1.29
CA LYS A 8 18.37 -10.90 -1.73
C LYS A 8 19.66 -10.11 -1.99
N ALA A 9 19.57 -8.96 -2.66
CA ALA A 9 20.73 -8.12 -2.97
C ALA A 9 21.36 -7.50 -1.70
N ARG A 10 20.54 -7.25 -0.67
CA ARG A 10 20.99 -6.66 0.60
C ARG A 10 21.32 -7.66 1.69
N GLY A 11 20.99 -8.93 1.49
CA GLY A 11 21.17 -9.98 2.49
C GLY A 11 20.21 -9.84 3.68
N GLY A 12 19.14 -9.05 3.54
CA GLY A 12 18.20 -8.74 4.61
C GLY A 12 17.19 -7.67 4.23
N ASN A 13 16.16 -7.51 5.06
CA ASN A 13 15.15 -6.46 4.95
C ASN A 13 15.54 -5.28 5.85
N ASN A 14 16.53 -4.50 5.40
CA ASN A 14 17.25 -3.52 6.22
C ASN A 14 17.52 -2.20 5.48
N LEU A 15 16.71 -1.91 4.46
CA LEU A 15 16.81 -0.67 3.72
C LEU A 15 16.33 0.48 4.60
N GLU A 16 17.00 1.63 4.54
CA GLU A 16 16.54 2.83 5.23
C GLU A 16 15.18 3.26 4.69
N ASP A 17 14.34 3.84 5.56
CA ASP A 17 13.00 4.26 5.20
C ASP A 17 13.03 5.23 4.00
N ASP A 18 12.09 5.05 3.07
CA ASP A 18 11.94 5.87 1.85
C ASP A 18 13.14 5.88 0.88
N SER A 19 14.04 4.89 0.98
CA SER A 19 15.17 4.73 0.05
C SER A 19 14.77 4.53 -1.41
N ILE A 20 13.62 3.90 -1.66
CA ILE A 20 13.10 3.65 -3.01
C ILE A 20 11.68 4.15 -3.08
N HIS A 21 11.46 5.21 -3.85
CA HIS A 21 10.13 5.76 -4.10
C HIS A 21 9.74 5.52 -5.56
N ILE A 22 8.61 4.84 -5.78
CA ILE A 22 8.05 4.61 -7.10
C ILE A 22 6.67 5.23 -7.17
N HIS A 23 6.51 6.17 -8.10
CA HIS A 23 5.25 6.84 -8.39
C HIS A 23 4.56 6.20 -9.60
N PHE A 24 3.30 5.84 -9.43
CA PHE A 24 2.41 5.31 -10.46
C PHE A 24 1.22 6.23 -10.68
N THR A 25 0.77 6.32 -11.93
CA THR A 25 -0.45 7.05 -12.30
C THR A 25 -1.43 6.09 -12.98
N GLY A 26 -2.70 6.12 -12.56
CA GLY A 26 -3.76 5.29 -13.12
C GLY A 26 -4.27 4.22 -12.15
N SER A 27 -4.79 3.12 -12.69
CA SER A 27 -5.41 2.05 -11.88
C SER A 27 -4.41 0.93 -11.59
N ALA A 28 -4.17 0.66 -10.31
CA ALA A 28 -3.33 -0.43 -9.85
C ALA A 28 -4.15 -1.72 -9.74
N GLY A 29 -3.61 -2.81 -10.31
CA GLY A 29 -4.21 -4.13 -10.22
C GLY A 29 -4.22 -4.71 -8.80
N GLN A 30 -4.79 -5.91 -8.66
CA GLN A 30 -4.87 -6.61 -7.38
C GLN A 30 -3.48 -6.88 -6.79
N SER A 31 -3.39 -6.87 -5.46
CA SER A 31 -2.16 -7.16 -4.69
C SER A 31 -1.00 -6.20 -4.96
N ILE A 32 -1.28 -4.95 -5.35
CA ILE A 32 -0.24 -3.91 -5.43
C ILE A 32 0.44 -3.75 -4.07
N GLY A 33 1.77 -3.71 -4.06
CA GLY A 33 2.55 -3.61 -2.82
C GLY A 33 2.54 -4.88 -1.95
N ALA A 34 2.14 -6.04 -2.48
CA ALA A 34 2.20 -7.28 -1.70
C ALA A 34 3.64 -7.62 -1.28
N PHE A 35 3.83 -7.96 0.00
CA PHE A 35 5.13 -8.27 0.61
C PHE A 35 6.19 -7.20 0.36
N LEU A 36 5.80 -5.93 0.45
CA LEU A 36 6.71 -4.82 0.22
C LEU A 36 7.80 -4.78 1.30
N ALA A 37 9.05 -4.77 0.85
CA ALA A 37 10.21 -4.67 1.72
C ALA A 37 10.29 -3.28 2.37
N GLN A 38 10.98 -3.23 3.51
CA GLN A 38 11.32 -1.98 4.19
C GLN A 38 12.05 -1.02 3.24
N GLY A 39 11.83 0.27 3.44
CA GLY A 39 12.47 1.33 2.65
C GLY A 39 11.91 1.53 1.25
N VAL A 40 10.89 0.77 0.86
CA VAL A 40 10.20 0.97 -0.43
C VAL A 40 8.86 1.68 -0.20
N THR A 41 8.67 2.78 -0.89
CA THR A 41 7.43 3.56 -0.95
C THR A 41 6.82 3.43 -2.35
N LEU A 42 5.59 2.93 -2.43
CA LEU A 42 4.79 2.94 -3.64
C LEU A 42 3.72 4.01 -3.51
N GLU A 43 3.72 4.96 -4.41
CA GLU A 43 2.75 6.04 -4.48
C GLU A 43 1.89 5.84 -5.73
N ILE A 44 0.56 5.85 -5.57
CA ILE A 44 -0.40 5.63 -6.65
C ILE A 44 -1.33 6.84 -6.69
N GLU A 45 -1.19 7.65 -7.74
CA GLU A 45 -2.15 8.68 -8.13
C GLU A 45 -3.22 8.04 -9.05
N GLY A 46 -4.38 7.72 -8.48
CA GLY A 46 -5.45 6.98 -9.13
C GLY A 46 -6.22 6.11 -8.15
N ASP A 47 -6.45 4.87 -8.55
CA ASP A 47 -7.19 3.86 -7.80
C ASP A 47 -6.42 2.54 -7.72
N ALA A 48 -6.81 1.67 -6.79
CA ALA A 48 -6.24 0.36 -6.62
C ALA A 48 -7.32 -0.71 -6.40
N ASN A 49 -7.08 -1.91 -6.90
CA ASN A 49 -8.00 -3.04 -6.72
C ASN A 49 -7.75 -3.76 -5.38
N ASP A 50 -8.31 -4.96 -5.18
CA ASP A 50 -8.22 -5.71 -3.92
C ASP A 50 -6.78 -6.03 -3.47
N TYR A 51 -6.61 -6.28 -2.17
CA TYR A 51 -5.38 -6.77 -1.53
C TYR A 51 -4.19 -5.79 -1.54
N VAL A 52 -4.46 -4.49 -1.55
CA VAL A 52 -3.44 -3.44 -1.44
C VAL A 52 -2.55 -3.70 -0.22
N GLY A 53 -1.26 -3.80 -0.45
CA GLY A 53 -0.23 -4.06 0.55
C GLY A 53 -0.47 -5.34 1.36
N LYS A 54 -0.99 -6.40 0.74
CA LYS A 54 -1.05 -7.74 1.35
C LYS A 54 0.33 -8.16 1.88
N GLY A 55 0.42 -8.44 3.18
CA GLY A 55 1.63 -8.95 3.80
C GLY A 55 2.78 -7.95 3.82
N LEU A 56 2.52 -6.63 3.96
CA LEU A 56 3.61 -5.64 4.06
C LEU A 56 4.64 -6.07 5.11
N SER A 57 5.91 -5.85 4.78
CA SER A 57 7.05 -6.19 5.62
C SER A 57 7.93 -4.96 5.84
N GLY A 58 7.31 -3.86 6.30
CA GLY A 58 7.97 -2.57 6.56
C GLY A 58 8.01 -1.58 5.40
N GLY A 59 7.47 -1.92 4.22
CA GLY A 59 7.30 -0.96 3.11
C GLY A 59 6.05 -0.08 3.29
N ARG A 60 5.91 0.93 2.42
CA ARG A 60 4.79 1.89 2.42
C ARG A 60 4.04 1.87 1.11
N VAL A 61 2.72 1.89 1.18
CA VAL A 61 1.83 2.05 0.02
C VAL A 61 0.92 3.24 0.27
N ILE A 62 0.89 4.16 -0.69
CA ILE A 62 0.12 5.40 -0.67
C ILE A 62 -0.79 5.39 -1.90
N VAL A 63 -2.10 5.61 -1.70
CA VAL A 63 -3.08 5.71 -2.79
C VAL A 63 -3.91 6.97 -2.58
N TYR A 64 -4.04 7.79 -3.63
CA TYR A 64 -4.85 9.00 -3.63
C TYR A 64 -5.42 9.32 -5.02
N PRO A 65 -6.57 10.01 -5.13
CA PRO A 65 -7.17 10.35 -6.40
C PRO A 65 -6.33 11.37 -7.19
N PRO A 66 -6.41 11.41 -8.53
CA PRO A 66 -5.69 12.39 -9.33
C PRO A 66 -5.97 13.83 -8.93
N LYS A 67 -4.98 14.72 -9.01
CA LYS A 67 -5.13 16.13 -8.57
C LYS A 67 -6.23 16.91 -9.30
N ASN A 68 -6.57 16.47 -10.52
CA ASN A 68 -7.63 17.07 -11.34
C ASN A 68 -9.00 16.44 -11.12
N SER A 69 -9.17 15.60 -10.10
CA SER A 69 -10.45 14.99 -9.75
C SER A 69 -11.44 16.07 -9.31
N THR A 70 -12.62 16.08 -9.93
CA THR A 70 -13.70 17.03 -9.61
C THR A 70 -14.69 16.48 -8.56
N PHE A 71 -14.49 15.25 -8.12
CA PHE A 71 -15.35 14.55 -7.16
C PHE A 71 -14.78 14.66 -5.75
N ASN A 72 -15.64 14.46 -4.76
CA ASN A 72 -15.25 14.54 -3.36
C ASN A 72 -14.52 13.25 -2.96
N ALA A 73 -13.25 13.37 -2.56
CA ALA A 73 -12.39 12.20 -2.35
C ALA A 73 -12.88 11.29 -1.21
N GLU A 74 -13.52 11.87 -0.18
CA GLU A 74 -14.12 11.14 0.93
C GLU A 74 -15.38 10.34 0.59
N GLU A 75 -15.97 10.55 -0.58
CA GLU A 75 -17.21 9.88 -1.01
C GLU A 75 -16.92 8.72 -1.97
N GLU A 76 -15.72 8.63 -2.53
CA GLU A 76 -15.37 7.67 -3.57
C GLU A 76 -14.43 6.55 -3.09
N ILE A 77 -14.63 5.34 -3.63
CA ILE A 77 -13.82 4.17 -3.32
C ILE A 77 -12.59 4.17 -4.22
N ILE A 78 -11.40 4.34 -3.62
CA ILE A 78 -10.12 4.35 -4.34
C ILE A 78 -9.27 3.08 -4.12
N ALA A 79 -9.73 2.17 -3.26
CA ALA A 79 -9.06 0.90 -2.96
C ALA A 79 -10.06 -0.24 -2.82
N GLY A 80 -9.73 -1.41 -3.37
CA GLY A 80 -10.54 -2.62 -3.27
C GLY A 80 -10.49 -3.29 -1.89
N ASN A 81 -11.00 -4.52 -1.80
CA ASN A 81 -11.19 -5.25 -0.55
C ASN A 81 -9.88 -5.74 0.09
N VAL A 82 -9.93 -6.00 1.40
CA VAL A 82 -8.91 -6.76 2.15
C VAL A 82 -7.50 -6.15 2.04
N CYS A 83 -7.40 -4.84 2.18
CA CYS A 83 -6.11 -4.17 2.28
C CYS A 83 -5.36 -4.61 3.54
N GLY A 84 -4.03 -4.64 3.46
CA GLY A 84 -3.15 -4.86 4.59
C GLY A 84 -3.25 -6.22 5.27
N TYR A 85 -3.82 -7.21 4.58
CA TYR A 85 -3.92 -8.57 5.08
C TYR A 85 -2.55 -9.14 5.47
N GLY A 86 -2.35 -9.46 6.76
CA GLY A 86 -1.13 -10.11 7.25
C GLY A 86 0.11 -9.22 7.25
N ALA A 87 -0.07 -7.89 7.32
CA ALA A 87 1.03 -6.95 7.54
C ALA A 87 1.85 -7.34 8.78
N THR A 88 3.16 -7.43 8.64
CA THR A 88 4.08 -7.76 9.74
C THR A 88 5.28 -6.83 9.71
N GLY A 89 5.45 -6.01 10.75
CA GLY A 89 6.60 -5.10 10.87
C GLY A 89 6.21 -3.83 11.63
N GLU A 90 7.13 -3.34 12.48
CA GLU A 90 6.88 -2.26 13.44
C GLU A 90 6.56 -0.90 12.77
N SER A 91 7.00 -0.70 11.52
CA SER A 91 6.78 0.50 10.69
C SER A 91 5.83 0.25 9.49
N SER A 92 5.06 -0.84 9.50
CA SER A 92 4.14 -1.18 8.39
C SER A 92 2.96 -0.21 8.33
N THR A 93 3.20 0.96 7.76
CA THR A 93 2.25 2.06 7.67
C THR A 93 1.55 2.02 6.32
N TYR A 94 0.24 1.82 6.36
CA TYR A 94 -0.64 2.03 5.23
C TYR A 94 -1.19 3.45 5.32
N GLN A 95 -0.89 4.30 4.34
CA GLN A 95 -1.51 5.61 4.20
C GLN A 95 -2.40 5.61 2.97
N VAL A 96 -3.63 5.14 3.15
CA VAL A 96 -4.70 5.39 2.18
C VAL A 96 -5.23 6.78 2.52
N ALA A 97 -5.05 7.74 1.60
CA ALA A 97 -5.31 9.14 1.94
C ALA A 97 -6.80 9.43 2.16
N TYR A 98 -7.72 8.64 1.58
CA TYR A 98 -9.17 8.87 1.69
C TYR A 98 -9.96 7.56 1.55
N GLN A 99 -11.01 7.38 2.34
CA GLN A 99 -11.91 6.22 2.27
C GLN A 99 -13.36 6.59 2.61
N SER A 100 -14.30 6.37 1.68
CA SER A 100 -15.70 6.11 2.00
C SER A 100 -15.88 4.67 2.50
N VAL A 101 -16.69 4.58 3.56
CA VAL A 101 -16.93 3.45 4.46
C VAL A 101 -17.23 2.14 3.71
N SER A 102 -16.45 1.08 3.98
CA SER A 102 -16.89 -0.34 4.18
C SER A 102 -15.90 -1.41 3.67
N VAL A 103 -14.94 -1.10 2.80
CA VAL A 103 -14.23 -2.15 2.03
C VAL A 103 -12.79 -2.48 2.50
N CYS A 104 -12.14 -1.60 3.25
CA CYS A 104 -10.76 -1.80 3.73
C CYS A 104 -10.68 -2.18 5.22
N VAL A 105 -11.84 -2.26 5.92
CA VAL A 105 -11.92 -2.69 7.33
C VAL A 105 -12.38 -4.14 7.41
N THR A 106 -11.49 -5.09 7.15
CA THR A 106 -11.62 -6.42 7.76
C THR A 106 -10.24 -7.06 7.82
N LEU A 107 -9.49 -6.80 8.90
CA LEU A 107 -8.64 -7.78 9.62
C LEU A 107 -7.65 -7.18 10.63
N VAL A 108 -7.51 -5.85 10.73
CA VAL A 108 -6.64 -5.24 11.76
C VAL A 108 -7.39 -4.99 13.09
N GLN A 109 -8.72 -5.00 13.12
CA GLN A 109 -9.53 -4.70 14.31
C GLN A 109 -10.00 -5.93 15.12
N TRP A 110 -9.53 -7.15 14.83
CA TRP A 110 -9.97 -8.38 15.52
C TRP A 110 -8.87 -9.14 16.27
N LEU A 111 -7.73 -8.49 16.57
CA LEU A 111 -6.63 -9.08 17.33
C LEU A 111 -6.09 -8.19 18.47
N LEU A 112 -6.93 -7.25 18.95
CA LEU A 112 -6.80 -6.58 20.25
C LEU A 112 -8.15 -6.63 20.96
#